data_AF-A0A9D4PSN8-F1
#
_entry.id   AF-A0A9D4PSN8-F1
#
_cell.length_a   1.000
_cell.length_b   1.000
_cell.length_c   1.000
_cell.angle_alpha   90.00
_cell.angle_beta   90.00
_cell.angle_gamma   90.00
#
_symmetry.space_group_name_H-M   'P 1'
#
loop_
_entity.id
_entity.type
_entity.pdbx_description
1 polymer ?
#
loop_
_entity_poly.entity_id
_entity_poly.type
_entity_poly.pdbx_seq_one_letter_code
_entity_poly.pdbx_strand_id
1 'polypeptide(L)'
;MSLWARLQELPGELLRQCQLAYGEHFPMEVRCALSQWIEEKPWQDMDPDNPSFEMYAPSVVASLLEELQLKASTEDNFVMRLKLLEAVNSFKQNYGHNPCALIRVIKNCLATEMRIIQQAENCSRLASHMPGPHDPHTEITQQLDTLRRRTQEMEDELRRMIQIQESFVIQYQECQKLQAHYQQLSAQNTGQTNVELLNKMHNESKAMEQAIRQRISELREMRIAFSEKQQESANLLATLQTRVLDNELIKWKRAQQLGGNGVTFENNLDQIQEW
;
A
#
# COMPACT_ATOMS: atom_id res chain seq x y z
N MET A 1 1.36 -25.32 7.56
CA MET A 1 2.54 -24.44 7.55
C MET A 1 3.42 -24.81 8.73
N SER A 2 4.74 -24.87 8.54
CA SER A 2 5.70 -25.12 9.63
C SER A 2 5.65 -24.01 10.67
N LEU A 3 6.11 -24.29 11.89
CA LEU A 3 6.25 -23.29 12.95
C LEU A 3 7.17 -22.17 12.50
N TRP A 4 8.27 -22.53 11.82
CA TRP A 4 9.22 -21.58 11.27
C TRP A 4 8.61 -20.65 10.21
N ALA A 5 7.78 -21.17 9.29
CA ALA A 5 7.11 -20.35 8.28
C ALA A 5 6.17 -19.33 8.93
N ARG A 6 5.39 -19.75 9.95
CA ARG A 6 4.51 -18.85 10.70
C ARG A 6 5.28 -17.75 11.44
N LEU A 7 6.49 -18.04 11.87
CA LEU A 7 7.36 -17.09 12.56
C LEU A 7 7.90 -16.01 11.60
N GLN A 8 8.17 -16.38 10.34
CA GLN A 8 8.59 -15.43 9.29
C GLN A 8 7.49 -14.42 8.92
N GLU A 9 6.22 -14.75 9.19
CA GLU A 9 5.06 -13.88 8.93
C GLU A 9 4.76 -12.90 10.09
N LEU A 10 5.54 -12.94 11.17
CA LEU A 10 5.30 -12.09 12.34
C LEU A 10 5.55 -10.59 12.06
N PRO A 11 4.73 -9.69 12.62
CA PRO A 11 4.99 -8.24 12.59
C PRO A 11 6.33 -7.87 13.23
N GLY A 12 6.95 -6.79 12.77
CA GLY A 12 8.35 -6.43 13.08
C GLY A 12 8.75 -6.50 14.56
N GLU A 13 7.92 -6.01 15.48
CA GLU A 13 8.26 -6.02 16.91
C GLU A 13 8.23 -7.44 17.52
N LEU A 14 7.28 -8.28 17.11
CA LEU A 14 7.21 -9.68 17.57
C LEU A 14 8.31 -10.53 16.94
N LEU A 15 8.68 -10.24 15.68
CA LEU A 15 9.82 -10.87 15.03
C LEU A 15 11.13 -10.49 15.76
N ARG A 16 11.30 -9.22 16.15
CA ARG A 16 12.45 -8.75 16.95
C ARG A 16 12.51 -9.44 18.31
N GLN A 17 11.38 -9.55 19.00
CA GLN A 17 11.28 -10.30 20.26
C GLN A 17 11.69 -11.76 20.07
N CYS A 18 11.31 -12.38 18.96
CA CYS A 18 11.70 -13.74 18.64
C CYS A 18 13.21 -13.86 18.37
N GLN A 19 13.81 -12.91 17.65
CA GLN A 19 15.26 -12.90 17.40
C GLN A 19 16.07 -12.85 18.70
N LEU A 20 15.59 -12.15 19.73
CA LEU A 20 16.25 -12.09 21.04
C LEU A 20 16.25 -13.44 21.80
N ALA A 21 15.42 -14.40 21.39
CA ALA A 21 15.45 -15.76 21.96
C ALA A 21 16.64 -16.60 21.46
N TYR A 22 17.28 -16.16 20.38
CA TYR A 22 18.43 -16.80 19.74
C TYR A 22 19.73 -16.09 20.12
N GLY A 23 20.81 -16.87 20.22
CA GLY A 23 22.12 -16.37 20.61
C GLY A 23 23.18 -17.45 20.52
N GLU A 24 24.34 -17.24 21.15
CA GLU A 24 25.46 -18.20 21.13
C GLU A 24 25.04 -19.61 21.61
N HIS A 25 24.08 -19.68 22.53
CA HIS A 25 23.55 -20.95 23.06
C HIS A 25 22.81 -21.78 22.01
N PHE A 26 22.16 -21.11 21.04
CA PHE A 26 21.45 -21.71 19.92
C PHE A 26 21.28 -20.66 18.81
N PRO A 27 22.16 -20.66 17.80
CA PRO A 27 22.13 -19.65 16.74
C PRO A 27 20.88 -19.75 15.86
N MET A 28 20.38 -18.60 15.40
CA MET A 28 19.21 -18.51 14.52
C MET A 28 19.43 -19.25 13.19
N GLU A 29 20.68 -19.30 12.72
CA GLU A 29 21.09 -20.01 11.51
C GLU A 29 20.87 -21.52 11.61
N VAL A 30 21.13 -22.11 12.79
CA VAL A 30 20.87 -23.52 13.06
C VAL A 30 19.37 -23.80 13.00
N ARG A 31 18.57 -22.96 13.68
CA ARG A 31 17.10 -23.06 13.68
C ARG A 31 16.51 -22.95 12.28
N CYS A 32 17.06 -22.04 11.45
CA CYS A 32 16.64 -21.82 10.07
C CYS A 32 16.98 -23.04 9.20
N ALA A 33 18.24 -23.46 9.22
CA ALA A 33 18.78 -24.51 8.35
C ALA A 33 18.15 -25.88 8.60
N LEU A 34 17.86 -26.20 9.86
CA LEU A 34 17.26 -27.46 10.28
C LEU A 34 15.80 -27.32 10.70
N SER A 35 15.10 -26.30 10.21
CA SER A 35 13.73 -26.00 10.66
C SER A 35 12.79 -27.19 10.57
N GLN A 36 12.79 -27.88 9.42
CA GLN A 36 11.98 -29.09 9.21
C GLN A 36 12.40 -30.23 10.15
N TRP A 37 13.69 -30.56 10.18
CA TRP A 37 14.21 -31.67 10.99
C TRP A 37 13.91 -31.50 12.47
N ILE A 38 14.06 -30.28 12.98
CA ILE A 38 13.75 -29.93 14.37
C ILE A 38 12.26 -30.15 14.61
N GLU A 39 11.38 -29.61 13.77
CA GLU A 39 9.92 -29.69 13.97
C GLU A 39 9.36 -31.12 13.88
N GLU A 40 10.05 -32.04 13.20
CA GLU A 40 9.68 -33.46 13.12
C GLU A 40 9.98 -34.25 14.40
N LYS A 41 10.78 -33.71 15.33
CA LYS A 41 11.12 -34.43 16.59
C LYS A 41 9.99 -34.34 17.61
N PRO A 42 9.75 -35.42 18.40
CA PRO A 42 8.75 -35.44 19.46
C PRO A 42 9.25 -34.72 20.72
N TRP A 43 9.46 -33.40 20.65
CA TRP A 43 10.01 -32.61 21.77
C TRP A 43 9.18 -32.68 23.05
N GLN A 44 7.89 -32.98 22.96
CA GLN A 44 7.00 -33.13 24.12
C GLN A 44 7.38 -34.36 24.97
N ASP A 45 7.82 -35.44 24.33
CA ASP A 45 8.18 -36.71 24.98
C ASP A 45 9.64 -36.73 25.47
N MET A 46 10.45 -35.77 25.02
CA MET A 46 11.85 -35.63 25.39
C MET A 46 11.99 -34.83 26.69
N ASP A 47 11.89 -35.50 27.84
CA ASP A 47 12.03 -34.87 29.16
C ASP A 47 13.48 -34.89 29.68
N PRO A 48 14.20 -33.74 29.69
CA PRO A 48 15.61 -33.69 30.13
C PRO A 48 15.81 -33.92 31.64
N ASP A 49 14.73 -33.91 32.44
CA ASP A 49 14.77 -34.15 33.88
C ASP A 49 14.46 -35.62 34.23
N ASN A 50 14.08 -36.43 33.23
CA ASN A 50 13.85 -37.85 33.39
C ASN A 50 15.17 -38.65 33.24
N PRO A 51 15.60 -39.42 34.26
CA PRO A 51 16.85 -40.20 34.20
C PRO A 51 16.89 -41.23 33.06
N SER A 52 15.73 -41.76 32.63
CA SER A 52 15.67 -42.68 31.49
C SER A 52 15.96 -41.98 30.16
N PHE A 53 15.59 -40.71 30.03
CA PHE A 53 15.86 -39.92 28.83
C PHE A 53 17.30 -39.38 28.81
N GLU A 54 17.90 -39.14 29.97
CA GLU A 54 19.30 -38.71 30.09
C GLU A 54 20.27 -39.66 29.38
N MET A 55 20.00 -40.97 29.42
CA MET A 55 20.77 -41.99 28.70
C MET A 55 20.60 -41.90 27.17
N TYR A 56 19.48 -41.35 26.69
CA TYR A 56 19.16 -41.21 25.26
C TYR A 56 19.56 -39.85 24.68
N ALA A 57 19.63 -38.81 25.51
CA ALA A 57 20.00 -37.45 25.12
C ALA A 57 21.30 -37.31 24.29
N PRO A 58 22.40 -38.04 24.58
CA PRO A 58 23.60 -38.01 23.74
C PRO A 58 23.32 -38.42 22.29
N SER A 59 22.43 -39.39 22.07
CA SER A 59 22.10 -39.86 20.72
C SER A 59 21.32 -38.81 19.92
N VAL A 60 20.39 -38.09 20.57
CA VAL A 60 19.63 -37.00 19.94
C VAL A 60 20.57 -35.86 19.53
N VAL A 61 21.50 -35.49 20.41
CA VAL A 61 22.50 -34.44 20.11
C VAL A 61 23.46 -34.91 19.02
N ALA A 62 23.88 -36.18 19.01
CA ALA A 62 24.71 -36.73 17.94
C ALA A 62 23.99 -36.65 16.57
N SER A 63 22.72 -37.05 16.50
CA SER A 63 21.93 -36.94 15.27
C SER A 63 21.75 -35.48 14.82
N LEU A 64 21.56 -34.54 15.75
CA LEU A 64 21.51 -33.11 15.41
C LEU A 64 22.82 -32.63 14.78
N LEU A 65 23.97 -33.05 15.34
CA LEU A 65 25.29 -32.66 14.83
C LEU A 65 25.57 -33.27 13.45
N GLU A 66 25.18 -34.52 13.22
CA GLU A 66 25.30 -35.18 11.91
C GLU A 66 24.49 -34.43 10.85
N GLU A 67 23.25 -34.04 11.18
CA GLU A 67 22.37 -33.31 10.26
C GLU A 67 22.89 -31.90 9.98
N LEU A 68 23.45 -31.22 10.98
CA LEU A 68 24.12 -29.94 10.78
C LEU A 68 25.34 -30.06 9.85
N GLN A 69 26.14 -31.10 10.04
CA GLN A 69 27.30 -31.36 9.18
C GLN A 69 26.89 -31.69 7.74
N LEU A 70 25.86 -32.52 7.59
CA LEU A 70 25.28 -32.83 6.28
C LEU A 70 24.77 -31.56 5.60
N LYS A 71 23.97 -30.77 6.31
CA LYS A 71 23.43 -29.51 5.78
C LYS A 71 24.54 -28.55 5.37
N ALA A 72 25.57 -28.38 6.19
CA ALA A 72 26.73 -27.54 5.89
C ALA A 72 27.51 -28.03 4.66
N SER A 73 27.64 -29.35 4.46
CA SER A 73 28.33 -29.92 3.30
C SER A 73 27.63 -29.66 1.96
N THR A 74 26.30 -29.56 2.00
CA THR A 74 25.45 -29.27 0.83
C THR A 74 25.11 -27.80 0.68
N GLU A 75 25.61 -26.93 1.57
CA GLU A 75 25.29 -25.50 1.58
C GLU A 75 26.20 -24.73 0.61
N ASP A 76 25.57 -24.08 -0.37
CA ASP A 76 26.26 -23.28 -1.39
C ASP A 76 26.68 -21.91 -0.84
N ASN A 77 25.91 -21.36 0.11
CA ASN A 77 26.25 -20.08 0.71
C ASN A 77 27.45 -20.24 1.66
N PHE A 78 28.59 -19.69 1.27
CA PHE A 78 29.85 -19.77 2.03
C PHE A 78 29.70 -19.30 3.49
N VAL A 79 29.01 -18.18 3.72
CA VAL A 79 28.83 -17.62 5.07
C VAL A 79 27.95 -18.51 5.92
N MET A 80 26.83 -18.98 5.35
CA MET A 80 25.93 -19.91 6.05
C MET A 80 26.66 -21.20 6.42
N ARG A 81 27.41 -21.77 5.47
CA ARG A 81 28.24 -22.96 5.72
C ARG A 81 29.22 -22.76 6.87
N LEU A 82 29.93 -21.63 6.90
CA LEU A 82 30.86 -21.31 7.99
C LEU A 82 30.15 -21.24 9.34
N LYS A 83 29.02 -20.52 9.42
CA LYS A 83 28.21 -20.41 10.64
C LYS A 83 27.69 -21.76 11.14
N LEU A 84 27.26 -22.65 10.24
CA LEU A 84 26.81 -23.99 10.61
C LEU A 84 27.96 -24.84 11.16
N LEU A 85 29.15 -24.77 10.56
CA LEU A 85 30.35 -25.47 11.06
C LEU A 85 30.80 -24.92 12.43
N GLU A 86 30.75 -23.60 12.63
CA GLU A 86 31.01 -22.96 13.92
C GLU A 86 30.01 -23.45 14.98
N ALA A 87 28.72 -23.52 14.65
CA ALA A 87 27.70 -24.03 15.55
C ALA A 87 27.94 -25.49 15.93
N VAL A 88 28.36 -26.35 14.99
CA VAL A 88 28.73 -27.75 15.26
C VAL A 88 29.86 -27.83 16.29
N ASN A 89 30.90 -27.00 16.13
CA ASN A 89 32.04 -26.97 17.05
C ASN A 89 31.63 -26.42 18.44
N SER A 90 30.87 -25.32 18.46
CA SER A 90 30.32 -24.71 19.67
C SER A 90 29.48 -25.70 20.46
N PHE A 91 28.59 -26.45 19.80
CA PHE A 91 27.74 -27.43 20.47
C PHE A 91 28.53 -28.60 21.05
N LYS A 92 29.54 -29.11 20.33
CA LYS A 92 30.44 -30.15 20.86
C LYS A 92 31.18 -29.68 22.11
N GLN A 93 31.68 -28.44 22.08
CA GLN A 93 32.43 -27.86 23.19
C GLN A 93 31.54 -27.57 24.40
N ASN A 94 30.37 -26.97 24.18
CA ASN A 94 29.53 -26.44 25.25
C ASN A 94 28.56 -27.48 25.83
N TYR A 95 28.15 -28.47 25.03
CA TYR A 95 27.13 -29.44 25.42
C TYR A 95 27.61 -30.91 25.38
N GLY A 96 28.85 -31.18 24.98
CA GLY A 96 29.38 -32.55 24.91
C GLY A 96 29.34 -33.31 26.25
N HIS A 97 29.51 -32.59 27.37
CA HIS A 97 29.43 -33.15 28.72
C HIS A 97 28.01 -33.16 29.31
N ASN A 98 27.07 -32.43 28.72
CA ASN A 98 25.67 -32.37 29.16
C ASN A 98 24.71 -32.17 27.98
N PRO A 99 24.40 -33.24 27.22
CA PRO A 99 23.50 -33.17 26.06
C PRO A 99 22.08 -32.71 26.41
N CYS A 100 21.62 -33.01 27.62
CA CYS A 100 20.32 -32.56 28.12
C CYS A 100 20.22 -31.03 28.18
N ALA A 101 21.32 -30.31 28.40
CA ALA A 101 21.30 -28.85 28.40
C ALA A 101 20.95 -28.27 27.01
N LEU A 102 21.51 -28.82 25.92
CA LEU A 102 21.15 -28.39 24.56
C LEU A 102 19.69 -28.68 24.24
N ILE A 103 19.19 -29.85 24.65
CA ILE A 103 17.78 -30.22 24.46
C ILE A 103 16.85 -29.23 25.20
N ARG A 104 17.19 -28.85 26.43
CA ARG A 104 16.45 -27.80 27.18
C ARG A 104 16.47 -26.47 26.42
N VAL A 105 17.62 -26.07 25.89
CA VAL A 105 17.75 -24.83 25.10
C VAL A 105 16.83 -24.86 23.89
N ILE A 106 16.87 -25.92 23.08
CA ILE A 106 16.03 -26.05 21.88
C ILE A 106 14.54 -26.03 22.26
N LYS A 107 14.14 -26.78 23.30
CA LYS A 107 12.76 -26.78 23.80
C LYS A 107 12.31 -25.39 24.26
N ASN A 108 13.17 -24.63 24.93
CA ASN A 108 12.87 -23.27 25.39
C ASN A 108 12.70 -22.30 24.22
N CYS A 109 13.54 -22.41 23.18
CA CYS A 109 13.38 -21.63 21.96
C CYS A 109 12.03 -21.94 21.30
N LEU A 110 11.71 -23.21 21.04
CA LEU A 110 10.43 -23.62 20.43
C LEU A 110 9.21 -23.20 21.25
N ALA A 111 9.27 -23.32 22.58
CA ALA A 111 8.21 -22.86 23.47
C ALA A 111 8.03 -21.33 23.40
N THR A 112 9.13 -20.59 23.25
CA THR A 112 9.10 -19.13 23.09
C THR A 112 8.52 -18.74 21.72
N GLU A 113 8.91 -19.42 20.64
CA GLU A 113 8.31 -19.24 19.31
C GLU A 113 6.79 -19.43 19.36
N MET A 114 6.34 -20.53 19.96
CA MET A 114 4.91 -20.85 20.08
C MET A 114 4.16 -19.78 20.89
N ARG A 115 4.74 -19.30 21.99
CA ARG A 115 4.15 -18.23 22.81
C ARG A 115 3.99 -16.93 22.03
N ILE A 116 5.02 -16.53 21.28
CA ILE A 116 5.02 -15.29 20.48
C ILE A 116 3.96 -15.38 19.37
N ILE A 117 3.86 -16.52 18.69
CA ILE A 117 2.84 -16.74 17.67
C ILE A 117 1.43 -16.70 18.27
N GLN A 118 1.21 -17.34 19.42
CA GLN A 118 -0.08 -17.27 20.12
C GLN A 118 -0.43 -15.84 20.54
N GLN A 119 0.56 -15.04 20.97
CA GLN A 119 0.37 -13.62 21.26
C GLN A 119 -0.04 -12.84 20.01
N ALA A 120 0.61 -13.08 18.87
CA ALA A 120 0.25 -12.45 17.60
C ALA A 120 -1.20 -12.77 17.18
N GLU A 121 -1.59 -14.05 17.27
CA GLU A 121 -2.93 -14.52 16.94
C GLU A 121 -3.99 -13.94 17.87
N ASN A 122 -3.70 -13.83 19.18
CA ASN A 122 -4.61 -13.23 20.15
C ASN A 122 -4.77 -11.73 19.95
N CYS A 123 -3.68 -11.00 19.65
CA CYS A 123 -3.75 -9.59 19.28
C CYS A 123 -4.57 -9.38 17.99
N SER A 124 -4.40 -10.24 16.99
CA SER A 124 -5.17 -10.18 15.74
C SER A 124 -6.67 -10.44 15.97
N ARG A 125 -7.02 -11.37 16.86
CA ARG A 125 -8.42 -11.66 17.25
C ARG A 125 -9.09 -10.55 18.05
N LEU A 126 -8.33 -9.80 18.85
CA LEU A 126 -8.84 -8.63 19.58
C LEU A 126 -8.96 -7.41 18.64
N ALA A 127 -8.06 -7.29 17.65
CA ALA A 127 -8.09 -6.24 16.63
C ALA A 127 -9.20 -6.44 15.58
N SER A 128 -9.79 -7.62 15.41
CA SER A 128 -10.90 -7.83 14.47
C SER A 128 -12.24 -7.25 14.95
N HIS A 129 -12.35 -6.83 16.21
CA HIS A 129 -13.56 -6.24 16.81
C HIS A 129 -13.46 -4.72 17.03
N MET A 130 -12.36 -4.09 16.61
CA MET A 130 -12.15 -2.65 16.65
C MET A 130 -11.60 -2.23 15.29
N PRO A 131 -12.07 -1.15 14.64
CA PRO A 131 -11.36 -0.62 13.47
C PRO A 131 -9.94 -0.33 13.93
N GLY A 132 -8.97 -1.03 13.34
CA GLY A 132 -7.56 -0.88 13.69
C GLY A 132 -7.09 0.57 13.52
N PRO A 133 -5.94 0.95 14.08
CA PRO A 133 -5.40 2.29 13.89
C PRO A 133 -5.28 2.54 12.38
N HIS A 134 -6.09 3.46 11.88
CA HIS A 134 -6.09 3.86 10.48
C HIS A 134 -4.68 4.32 10.13
N ASP A 135 -4.05 3.64 9.16
CA ASP A 135 -2.75 4.06 8.64
C ASP A 135 -2.94 5.42 7.93
N PRO A 136 -2.39 6.52 8.48
CA PRO A 136 -2.57 7.85 7.91
C PRO A 136 -2.06 7.93 6.47
N HIS A 137 -1.07 7.10 6.12
CA HIS A 137 -0.56 7.03 4.75
C HIS A 137 -1.61 6.52 3.77
N THR A 138 -2.24 5.38 4.07
CA THR A 138 -3.27 4.81 3.19
C THR A 138 -4.40 5.81 2.94
N GLU A 139 -4.82 6.56 3.96
CA GLU A 139 -5.85 7.59 3.80
C GLU A 139 -5.39 8.80 2.97
N ILE A 140 -4.18 9.31 3.22
CA ILE A 140 -3.63 10.44 2.48
C ILE A 140 -3.48 10.08 1.00
N THR A 141 -2.93 8.90 0.70
CA THR A 141 -2.78 8.40 -0.67
C THR A 141 -4.14 8.26 -1.37
N GLN A 142 -5.16 7.72 -0.67
CA GLN A 142 -6.51 7.64 -1.22
C GLN A 142 -7.12 9.03 -1.53
N GLN A 143 -6.87 10.02 -0.66
CA GLN A 143 -7.33 11.41 -0.89
C GLN A 143 -6.57 12.07 -2.05
N LEU A 144 -5.26 11.83 -2.19
CA LEU A 144 -4.46 12.28 -3.34
C LEU A 144 -4.98 11.68 -4.65
N ASP A 145 -5.23 10.38 -4.70
CA ASP A 145 -5.76 9.72 -5.90
C ASP A 145 -7.14 10.21 -6.28
N THR A 146 -7.97 10.53 -5.28
CA THR A 146 -9.27 11.18 -5.51
C THR A 146 -9.09 12.55 -6.14
N LEU A 147 -8.18 13.38 -5.62
CA LEU A 147 -7.88 14.70 -6.19
C LEU A 147 -7.29 14.63 -7.59
N ARG A 148 -6.40 13.67 -7.86
CA ARG A 148 -5.85 13.40 -9.20
C ARG A 148 -6.95 13.07 -10.19
N ARG A 149 -7.87 12.17 -9.82
CA ARG A 149 -9.03 11.82 -10.65
C ARG A 149 -9.95 13.02 -10.91
N ARG A 150 -10.30 13.78 -9.86
CA ARG A 150 -11.13 14.99 -10.01
C ARG A 150 -10.46 16.01 -10.93
N THR A 151 -9.13 16.14 -10.86
CA THR A 151 -8.35 17.03 -11.73
C THR A 151 -8.43 16.59 -13.19
N GLN A 152 -8.28 15.28 -13.47
CA GLN A 152 -8.40 14.74 -14.82
C GLN A 152 -9.82 14.95 -15.39
N GLU A 153 -10.84 14.65 -14.60
CA GLU A 153 -12.23 14.87 -15.02
C GLU A 153 -12.52 16.35 -15.33
N MET A 154 -11.99 17.26 -14.51
CA MET A 154 -12.10 18.70 -14.77
C MET A 154 -11.36 19.09 -16.07
N GLU A 155 -10.19 18.52 -16.34
CA GLU A 155 -9.50 18.74 -17.61
C GLU A 155 -10.36 18.30 -18.81
N ASP A 156 -10.98 17.12 -18.73
CA ASP A 156 -11.85 16.59 -19.78
C ASP A 156 -13.11 17.44 -19.98
N GLU A 157 -13.74 17.88 -18.89
CA GLU A 157 -14.88 18.81 -18.91
C GLU A 157 -14.49 20.15 -19.54
N LEU A 158 -13.32 20.68 -19.21
CA LEU A 158 -12.79 21.91 -19.79
C LEU A 158 -12.58 21.76 -21.30
N ARG A 159 -11.95 20.67 -21.74
CA ARG A 159 -11.77 20.35 -23.18
C ARG A 159 -13.11 20.26 -23.89
N ARG A 160 -14.11 19.60 -23.29
CA ARG A 160 -15.47 19.52 -23.84
C ARG A 160 -16.12 20.90 -23.97
N MET A 161 -16.02 21.75 -22.94
CA MET A 161 -16.54 23.11 -22.99
C MET A 161 -15.89 23.95 -24.09
N ILE A 162 -14.57 23.82 -24.28
CA ILE A 162 -13.83 24.48 -25.35
C ILE A 162 -14.37 24.05 -26.73
N GLN A 163 -14.53 22.74 -26.97
CA GLN A 163 -15.08 22.23 -28.23
C GLN A 163 -16.51 22.75 -28.51
N ILE A 164 -17.34 22.82 -27.48
CA ILE A 164 -18.70 23.35 -27.61
C ILE A 164 -18.67 24.85 -27.94
N GLN A 165 -17.76 25.60 -27.32
CA GLN A 165 -17.56 27.01 -27.62
C GLN A 165 -17.04 27.24 -29.04
N GLU A 166 -16.10 26.43 -29.53
CA GLU A 166 -15.61 26.49 -30.92
C GLU A 166 -16.72 26.19 -31.93
N SER A 167 -17.50 25.13 -31.69
CA SER A 167 -18.67 24.79 -32.51
C SER A 167 -19.70 25.90 -32.54
N PHE A 168 -19.94 26.56 -31.39
CA PHE A 168 -20.84 27.70 -31.28
C PHE A 168 -20.40 28.87 -32.16
N VAL A 169 -19.10 29.20 -32.20
CA VAL A 169 -18.58 30.31 -33.03
C VAL A 169 -18.91 30.06 -34.51
N ILE A 170 -18.75 28.83 -34.99
CA ILE A 170 -19.06 28.45 -36.37
C ILE A 170 -20.56 28.61 -36.65
N GLN A 171 -21.41 28.01 -35.80
CA GLN A 171 -22.87 28.08 -35.95
C GLN A 171 -23.39 29.52 -35.92
N TYR A 172 -22.83 30.35 -35.05
CA TYR A 172 -23.20 31.76 -34.96
C TYR A 172 -22.83 32.53 -36.24
N GLN A 173 -21.63 32.30 -36.79
CA GLN A 173 -21.22 32.90 -38.07
C GLN A 173 -22.09 32.44 -39.24
N GLU A 174 -22.48 31.16 -39.28
CA GLU A 174 -23.41 30.63 -40.29
C GLU A 174 -24.79 31.27 -40.19
N CYS A 175 -25.33 31.40 -38.97
CA CYS A 175 -26.60 32.08 -38.73
C CYS A 175 -26.56 33.54 -39.22
N GLN A 176 -25.47 34.26 -38.95
CA GLN A 176 -25.29 35.63 -39.44
C GLN A 176 -25.26 35.71 -40.98
N LYS A 177 -24.56 34.78 -41.64
CA LYS A 177 -24.51 34.71 -43.11
C LYS A 177 -25.90 34.46 -43.69
N LEU A 178 -26.66 33.52 -43.12
CA LEU A 178 -28.02 33.20 -43.56
C LEU A 178 -28.95 34.41 -43.38
N GLN A 179 -28.84 35.12 -42.27
CA GLN A 179 -29.65 36.31 -41.99
C GLN A 179 -29.33 37.47 -42.93
N ALA A 180 -28.04 37.69 -43.25
CA ALA A 180 -27.63 38.69 -44.23
C ALA A 180 -28.16 38.34 -45.64
N HIS A 181 -28.11 37.07 -46.03
CA HIS A 181 -28.63 36.61 -47.31
C HIS A 181 -30.16 36.76 -47.41
N TYR A 182 -30.89 36.46 -46.33
CA TYR A 182 -32.32 36.70 -46.22
C TYR A 182 -32.68 38.18 -46.41
N GLN A 183 -31.96 39.09 -45.73
CA GLN A 183 -32.20 40.54 -45.86
C GLN A 183 -32.01 41.01 -47.31
N GLN A 184 -30.96 40.53 -47.99
CA GLN A 184 -30.69 40.87 -49.38
C GLN A 184 -31.81 40.40 -50.34
N LEU A 185 -32.30 39.17 -50.17
CA LEU A 185 -33.37 38.61 -51.00
C LEU A 185 -34.72 39.28 -50.72
N SER A 186 -35.00 39.62 -49.46
CA SER A 186 -36.24 40.30 -49.07
C SER A 186 -36.36 41.72 -49.66
N ALA A 187 -35.24 42.37 -49.96
CA ALA A 187 -35.20 43.69 -50.58
C ALA A 187 -35.44 43.66 -52.11
N GLN A 188 -35.44 42.48 -52.75
CA GLN A 188 -35.71 42.33 -54.18
C GLN A 188 -37.20 42.04 -54.46
N ASN A 189 -37.75 42.65 -55.51
CA ASN A 189 -39.17 42.59 -55.87
C ASN A 189 -39.64 41.15 -56.15
N THR A 190 -40.72 40.70 -55.51
CA THR A 190 -40.99 39.28 -55.23
C THR A 190 -42.03 38.66 -56.19
N GLY A 191 -41.64 37.60 -56.94
CA GLY A 191 -42.60 36.67 -57.57
C GLY A 191 -43.03 35.55 -56.61
N GLN A 192 -44.12 34.82 -56.89
CA GLN A 192 -44.69 33.79 -55.99
C GLN A 192 -43.67 32.72 -55.52
N THR A 193 -42.79 32.24 -56.40
CA THR A 193 -41.75 31.25 -56.06
C THR A 193 -40.69 31.78 -55.09
N ASN A 194 -40.49 33.10 -55.04
CA ASN A 194 -39.50 33.74 -54.18
C ASN A 194 -40.02 33.93 -52.74
N VAL A 195 -41.35 33.94 -52.55
CA VAL A 195 -42.00 34.04 -51.23
C VAL A 195 -41.85 32.74 -50.42
N GLU A 196 -42.01 31.57 -51.05
CA GLU A 196 -41.83 30.28 -50.37
C GLU A 196 -40.39 30.06 -49.93
N LEU A 197 -39.41 30.42 -50.78
CA LEU A 197 -37.99 30.36 -50.44
C LEU A 197 -37.64 31.29 -49.26
N LEU A 198 -38.16 32.51 -49.27
CA LEU A 198 -37.97 33.47 -48.17
C LEU A 198 -38.55 32.94 -46.85
N ASN A 199 -39.75 32.35 -46.87
CA ASN A 199 -40.35 31.75 -45.68
C ASN A 199 -39.54 30.55 -45.16
N LYS A 200 -39.00 29.72 -46.06
CA LYS A 200 -38.14 28.59 -45.67
C LYS A 200 -36.86 29.08 -44.99
N MET A 201 -36.14 30.04 -45.59
CA MET A 201 -34.92 30.60 -45.00
C MET A 201 -35.18 31.32 -43.67
N HIS A 202 -36.33 32.00 -43.54
CA HIS A 202 -36.72 32.65 -42.30
C HIS A 202 -36.92 31.62 -41.17
N ASN A 203 -37.59 30.51 -41.47
CA ASN A 203 -37.80 29.42 -40.50
C ASN A 203 -36.48 28.72 -40.13
N GLU A 204 -35.59 28.48 -41.10
CA GLU A 204 -34.26 27.91 -40.86
C GLU A 204 -33.40 28.83 -39.97
N SER A 205 -33.38 30.14 -40.25
CA SER A 205 -32.67 31.12 -39.43
C SER A 205 -33.19 31.17 -38.00
N LYS A 206 -34.52 31.14 -37.81
CA LYS A 206 -35.14 31.14 -36.48
C LYS A 206 -34.84 29.85 -35.70
N ALA A 207 -34.86 28.69 -36.37
CA ALA A 207 -34.49 27.41 -35.78
C ALA A 207 -33.02 27.39 -35.34
N MET A 208 -32.13 27.93 -36.19
CA MET A 208 -30.70 28.05 -35.88
C MET A 208 -30.45 28.99 -34.70
N GLU A 209 -31.15 30.13 -34.63
CA GLU A 209 -31.06 31.07 -33.50
C GLU A 209 -31.54 30.42 -32.19
N GLN A 210 -32.61 29.63 -32.23
CA GLN A 210 -33.09 28.90 -31.07
C GLN A 210 -32.08 27.84 -30.59
N ALA A 211 -31.47 27.10 -31.51
CA ALA A 211 -30.43 26.12 -31.19
C ALA A 211 -29.19 26.79 -30.57
N ILE A 212 -28.76 27.94 -31.10
CA ILE A 212 -27.67 28.76 -30.56
C ILE A 212 -27.99 29.21 -29.12
N ARG A 213 -29.21 29.70 -28.86
CA ARG A 213 -29.65 30.13 -27.52
C ARG A 213 -29.63 28.97 -26.52
N GLN A 214 -30.10 27.79 -26.94
CA GLN A 214 -30.05 26.59 -26.10
C GLN A 214 -28.59 26.21 -25.77
N ARG A 215 -27.71 26.22 -26.78
CA ARG A 215 -26.27 25.93 -26.61
C ARG A 215 -25.58 26.88 -25.64
N ILE A 216 -25.94 28.17 -25.66
CA ILE A 216 -25.43 29.18 -24.72
C ILE A 216 -25.88 28.83 -23.29
N SER A 217 -27.14 28.45 -23.09
CA SER A 217 -27.64 28.07 -21.77
C SER A 217 -26.89 26.86 -21.23
N GLU A 218 -26.74 25.82 -22.05
CA GLU A 218 -25.97 24.60 -21.71
C GLU A 218 -24.52 24.94 -21.34
N LEU A 219 -23.84 25.77 -22.15
CA LEU A 219 -22.45 26.17 -21.87
C LEU A 219 -22.33 26.99 -20.60
N ARG A 220 -23.31 27.84 -20.30
CA ARG A 220 -23.36 28.62 -19.06
C ARG A 220 -23.52 27.70 -17.84
N GLU A 221 -24.44 26.76 -17.90
CA GLU A 221 -24.67 25.79 -16.82
C GLU A 221 -23.43 24.92 -16.57
N MET A 222 -22.80 24.41 -17.63
CA MET A 222 -21.53 23.68 -17.50
C MET A 222 -20.43 24.51 -16.86
N ARG A 223 -20.30 25.80 -17.21
CA ARG A 223 -19.29 26.69 -16.61
C ARG A 223 -19.53 26.95 -15.12
N ILE A 224 -20.79 27.09 -14.71
CA ILE A 224 -21.15 27.26 -13.29
C ILE A 224 -20.81 25.99 -12.51
N ALA A 225 -21.27 24.83 -12.98
CA ALA A 225 -20.98 23.55 -12.35
C ALA A 225 -19.47 23.25 -12.28
N PHE A 226 -18.73 23.59 -13.34
CA PHE A 226 -17.29 23.47 -13.38
C PHE A 226 -16.60 24.34 -12.32
N SER A 227 -17.04 25.60 -12.17
CA SER A 227 -16.51 26.50 -11.13
C SER A 227 -16.77 25.98 -9.72
N GLU A 228 -17.94 25.39 -9.47
CA GLU A 228 -18.29 24.77 -8.18
C GLU A 228 -17.40 23.53 -7.92
N LYS A 229 -17.23 22.67 -8.92
CA LYS A 229 -16.36 21.48 -8.84
C LYS A 229 -14.89 21.85 -8.59
N GLN A 230 -14.41 22.93 -9.21
CA GLN A 230 -13.08 23.49 -8.96
C GLN A 230 -12.95 23.99 -7.52
N GLN A 231 -13.93 24.74 -7.02
CA GLN A 231 -13.92 25.24 -5.64
C GLN A 231 -13.91 24.09 -4.61
N GLU A 232 -14.73 23.06 -4.83
CA GLU A 232 -14.75 21.89 -3.95
C GLU A 232 -13.42 21.14 -3.95
N SER A 233 -12.83 20.94 -5.15
CA SER A 233 -11.53 20.28 -5.29
C SER A 233 -10.41 21.08 -4.62
N ALA A 234 -10.43 22.41 -4.72
CA ALA A 234 -9.49 23.29 -4.03
C ALA A 234 -9.62 23.22 -2.51
N ASN A 235 -10.85 23.17 -1.98
CA ASN A 235 -11.09 23.03 -0.53
C ASN A 235 -10.59 21.68 0.00
N LEU A 236 -10.80 20.60 -0.75
CA LEU A 236 -10.28 19.27 -0.40
C LEU A 236 -8.75 19.24 -0.44
N LEU A 237 -8.14 19.86 -1.45
CA LEU A 237 -6.68 19.98 -1.53
C LEU A 237 -6.13 20.77 -0.34
N ALA A 238 -6.73 21.90 0.02
CA ALA A 238 -6.31 22.69 1.18
C ALA A 238 -6.38 21.88 2.49
N THR A 239 -7.47 21.11 2.67
CA THR A 239 -7.64 20.25 3.85
C THR A 239 -6.56 19.17 3.91
N LEU A 240 -6.27 18.53 2.78
CA LEU A 240 -5.23 17.51 2.67
C LEU A 240 -3.84 18.10 2.90
N GLN A 241 -3.57 19.27 2.35
CA GLN A 241 -2.31 19.99 2.53
C GLN A 241 -2.07 20.30 4.02
N THR A 242 -3.08 20.81 4.74
CA THR A 242 -3.01 21.01 6.19
C THR A 242 -2.74 19.70 6.91
N ARG A 243 -3.39 18.59 6.52
CA ARG A 243 -3.13 17.28 7.12
C ARG A 243 -1.66 16.84 6.93
N VAL A 244 -1.12 16.96 5.73
CA VAL A 244 0.26 16.56 5.42
C VAL A 244 1.28 17.47 6.12
N LEU A 245 1.14 18.79 5.97
CA LEU A 245 2.14 19.75 6.42
C LEU A 245 2.04 20.08 7.92
N ASP A 246 0.83 20.24 8.44
CA ASP A 246 0.64 20.73 9.82
C ASP A 246 0.49 19.58 10.82
N ASN A 247 0.14 18.37 10.36
CA ASN A 247 0.08 17.19 11.22
C ASN A 247 1.26 16.24 10.98
N GLU A 248 1.35 15.62 9.80
CA GLU A 248 2.32 14.52 9.59
C GLU A 248 3.76 15.01 9.56
N LEU A 249 4.06 16.12 8.86
CA LEU A 249 5.40 16.70 8.87
C LEU A 249 5.80 17.23 10.25
N ILE A 250 4.86 17.79 11.02
CA ILE A 250 5.13 18.24 12.40
C ILE A 250 5.39 17.05 13.32
N LYS A 251 4.60 15.97 13.22
CA LYS A 251 4.85 14.71 13.94
C LYS A 251 6.22 14.15 13.61
N TRP A 252 6.60 14.12 12.33
CA TRP A 252 7.92 13.68 11.89
C TRP A 252 9.04 14.54 12.50
N LYS A 253 8.93 15.88 12.45
CA LYS A 253 9.91 16.79 13.07
C LYS A 253 10.05 16.53 14.58
N ARG A 254 8.93 16.29 15.27
CA ARG A 254 8.94 15.97 16.70
C ARG A 254 9.60 14.62 16.98
N ALA A 255 9.30 13.60 16.18
CA ALA A 255 9.91 12.28 16.29
C ALA A 255 11.43 12.34 16.05
N GLN A 256 11.86 13.11 15.04
CA GLN A 256 13.28 13.36 14.77
C GLN A 256 13.98 14.02 15.98
N GLN A 257 13.36 15.03 16.60
CA GLN A 257 13.90 15.69 17.79
C GLN A 257 14.06 14.71 18.96
N LEU A 258 13.07 13.83 19.18
CA LEU A 258 13.13 12.80 20.22
C LEU A 258 14.16 11.71 19.89
N GLY A 259 14.34 11.40 18.60
CA GLY A 259 15.39 10.52 18.11
C GLY A 259 16.80 10.99 18.51
N GLY A 260 17.02 12.31 18.50
CA GLY A 260 18.25 12.92 19.03
C GLY A 260 18.49 12.64 20.52
N ASN A 261 17.45 12.29 21.28
CA ASN A 261 17.52 11.92 22.70
C ASN A 261 17.53 10.39 22.92
N GLY A 262 17.68 9.59 21.86
CA GLY A 262 17.77 8.13 21.94
C GLY A 262 16.44 7.36 21.88
N VAL A 263 15.32 8.03 21.59
CA VAL A 263 14.06 7.34 21.25
C VAL A 263 14.21 6.70 19.87
N THR A 264 13.65 5.51 19.68
CA THR A 264 13.59 4.89 18.34
C THR A 264 12.85 5.80 17.37
N PHE A 265 13.54 6.22 16.31
CA PHE A 265 13.02 7.12 15.29
C PHE A 265 13.01 6.40 13.94
N GLU A 266 11.81 6.17 13.42
CA GLU A 266 11.63 5.70 12.05
C GLU A 266 11.55 6.92 11.13
N ASN A 267 12.56 7.08 10.29
CA ASN A 267 12.59 8.18 9.33
C ASN A 267 11.79 7.82 8.08
N ASN A 268 10.57 8.34 7.97
CA ASN A 268 9.71 8.19 6.80
C ASN A 268 9.56 9.50 5.99
N LEU A 269 10.59 10.35 5.96
CA LEU A 269 10.52 11.62 5.23
C LEU A 269 10.24 11.43 3.73
N ASP A 270 10.78 10.37 3.12
CA ASP A 270 10.56 10.05 1.70
C ASP A 270 9.06 9.85 1.39
N GLN A 271 8.32 9.26 2.33
CA GLN A 271 6.88 9.05 2.22
C GLN A 271 6.12 10.38 2.27
N ILE A 272 6.52 11.30 3.16
CA ILE A 272 5.93 12.65 3.25
C ILE A 272 6.29 13.48 2.01
N GLN A 273 7.48 13.27 1.44
CA GLN A 273 7.91 13.93 0.21
C GLN A 273 7.15 13.44 -1.02
N GLU A 274 6.72 12.18 -1.04
CA GLU A 274 5.91 11.61 -2.12
C GLU A 274 4.48 12.18 -2.12
N TRP A 275 3.93 12.51 -0.95
CA TRP A 275 2.62 13.14 -0.79
C TRP A 275 2.57 14.58 -1.31
#